data_AF-A0A428PR86-F1
#
_entry.id   AF-A0A428PR86-F1
#
_cell.length_a   1.000
_cell.length_b   1.000
_cell.length_c   1.000
_cell.angle_alpha   90.00
_cell.angle_beta   90.00
_cell.angle_gamma   90.00
#
_symmetry.space_group_name_H-M   'P 1'
#
loop_
_entity.id
_entity.type
_entity.pdbx_description
1 polymer ?
#
loop_
_entity_poly.entity_id
_entity_poly.type
_entity_poly.pdbx_seq_one_letter_code
_entity_poly.pdbx_strand_id
1 'polypeptide(L)'
;MSHSTQAAVARLQDTVADGRLTNSLYRQQQLAKLQSLLIKRESDLVNALTTDFRVTRKEAFVELFLTVSAIKSYLDQTLPQKELHIEYSVSRGQDASQIRQGIGIAIIEPQAHSFLFSTLSPLCAAMASGNAVLLVMKQNLHVMPRLVGNLLREALDPGIVETVSSEPAEIPAPIRANQAKDVKSPNSLGFSNKALSVAIVDRTSSLGDAAQLLWKARTSFGGTSPYAPDIIFVNEFAKDGFIDRLLKCAAELKDAYDELWKGHPEKSKVTGSGLVEGSRCISSGVWGQVIDITDRHVLTDCRKLQERAFRLYPYRSLEDVVETVNSLSQEPNLATFAFGDAKSCKYILQFVETEVGFANIIPIELLVGPAAPRGFSTNLSTRFSLDMFSVPRPQFAQATPLSSTLNALLRETTSVRNKDKLWNSLMPENRGPPKQDVGYFERGFLVGASTIVLPVVLGTGAAMFFVTKALLRRYGLGL
;
A
#
# COMPACT_ATOMS: atom_id res chain seq x y z
N MET A 1 -12.59 26.65 -23.44
CA MET A 1 -12.36 25.48 -22.55
C MET A 1 -13.10 25.61 -21.21
N SER A 2 -13.24 26.80 -20.61
CA SER A 2 -13.99 26.99 -19.35
C SER A 2 -15.47 26.61 -19.43
N HIS A 3 -16.17 27.01 -20.50
CA HIS A 3 -17.60 26.71 -20.68
C HIS A 3 -17.91 25.20 -20.82
N SER A 4 -17.05 24.42 -21.47
CA SER A 4 -17.24 22.96 -21.58
C SER A 4 -17.05 22.25 -20.25
N THR A 5 -16.10 22.71 -19.42
CA THR A 5 -15.86 22.16 -18.08
C THR A 5 -17.01 22.49 -17.13
N GLN A 6 -17.52 23.72 -17.15
CA GLN A 6 -18.69 24.11 -16.34
C GLN A 6 -19.95 23.32 -16.71
N ALA A 7 -20.19 23.11 -18.02
CA ALA A 7 -21.32 22.31 -18.48
C ALA A 7 -21.22 20.83 -18.05
N ALA A 8 -20.00 20.27 -18.02
CA ALA A 8 -19.76 18.92 -17.51
C ALA A 8 -20.07 18.82 -16.00
N VAL A 9 -19.61 19.80 -15.21
CA VAL A 9 -19.90 19.84 -13.76
C VAL A 9 -21.40 19.97 -13.50
N ALA A 10 -22.11 20.81 -14.25
CA ALA A 10 -23.56 20.96 -14.12
C ALA A 10 -24.30 19.63 -14.35
N ARG A 11 -23.94 18.87 -15.41
CA ARG A 11 -24.54 17.54 -15.66
C ARG A 11 -24.29 16.53 -14.54
N LEU A 12 -23.10 16.57 -13.96
CA LEU A 12 -22.77 15.71 -12.80
C LEU A 12 -23.61 16.11 -11.58
N GLN A 13 -23.78 17.42 -11.32
CA GLN A 13 -24.61 17.93 -10.24
C GLN A 13 -26.08 17.55 -10.42
N ASP A 14 -26.62 17.65 -11.63
CA ASP A 14 -27.98 17.21 -11.96
C ASP A 14 -28.16 15.71 -11.67
N THR A 15 -27.17 14.90 -12.04
CA THR A 15 -27.19 13.44 -11.80
C THR A 15 -27.13 13.10 -10.30
N VAL A 16 -26.35 13.85 -9.53
CA VAL A 16 -26.29 13.71 -8.06
C VAL A 16 -27.61 14.14 -7.42
N ALA A 17 -28.21 15.23 -7.89
CA ALA A 17 -29.49 15.73 -7.39
C ALA A 17 -30.66 14.78 -7.69
N ASP A 18 -30.66 14.16 -8.88
CA ASP A 18 -31.64 13.14 -9.26
C ASP A 18 -31.45 11.82 -8.49
N GLY A 19 -30.28 11.61 -7.88
CA GLY A 19 -30.03 10.47 -7.00
C GLY A 19 -30.03 9.11 -7.70
N ARG A 20 -29.87 9.05 -9.04
CA ARG A 20 -29.90 7.79 -9.81
C ARG A 20 -28.89 6.75 -9.31
N LEU A 21 -27.72 7.22 -8.86
CA LEU A 21 -26.65 6.37 -8.34
C LEU A 21 -26.88 5.91 -6.90
N THR A 22 -27.97 6.30 -6.24
CA THR A 22 -28.39 5.67 -4.97
C THR A 22 -28.98 4.28 -5.20
N ASN A 23 -29.56 4.03 -6.38
CA ASN A 23 -30.13 2.75 -6.72
C ASN A 23 -29.05 1.70 -7.02
N SER A 24 -28.98 0.68 -6.18
CA SER A 24 -28.02 -0.43 -6.26
C SER A 24 -28.14 -1.27 -7.55
N LEU A 25 -29.35 -1.52 -8.04
CA LEU A 25 -29.58 -2.21 -9.32
C LEU A 25 -29.03 -1.40 -10.48
N TYR A 26 -29.26 -0.09 -10.47
CA TYR A 26 -28.75 0.80 -11.52
C TYR A 26 -27.22 0.81 -11.54
N ARG A 27 -26.58 0.96 -10.37
CA ARG A 27 -25.11 0.88 -10.26
C ARG A 27 -24.56 -0.44 -10.79
N GLN A 28 -25.18 -1.56 -10.42
CA GLN A 28 -24.78 -2.89 -10.86
C GLN A 28 -24.87 -3.03 -12.39
N GLN A 29 -25.95 -2.54 -13.00
CA GLN A 29 -26.13 -2.57 -14.46
C GLN A 29 -25.05 -1.76 -15.19
N GLN A 30 -24.76 -0.55 -14.71
CA GLN A 30 -23.73 0.32 -15.31
C GLN A 30 -22.33 -0.32 -15.24
N LEU A 31 -21.97 -0.90 -14.08
CA LEU A 31 -20.70 -1.61 -13.91
C LEU A 31 -20.59 -2.87 -14.77
N ALA A 32 -21.68 -3.64 -14.91
CA ALA A 32 -21.70 -4.86 -15.73
C ALA A 32 -21.57 -4.54 -17.23
N LYS A 33 -22.26 -3.48 -17.70
CA LYS A 33 -22.09 -2.97 -19.08
C LYS A 33 -20.63 -2.60 -19.34
N LEU A 34 -20.01 -1.82 -18.45
CA LEU A 34 -18.61 -1.43 -18.57
C LEU A 34 -17.67 -2.64 -18.60
N GLN A 35 -17.85 -3.60 -17.69
CA GLN A 35 -17.04 -4.82 -17.65
C GLN A 35 -17.13 -5.60 -18.98
N SER A 36 -18.34 -5.84 -19.49
CA SER A 36 -18.55 -6.57 -20.73
C SER A 36 -17.90 -5.87 -21.94
N LEU A 37 -17.97 -4.53 -21.99
CA LEU A 37 -17.38 -3.76 -23.08
C LEU A 37 -15.84 -3.80 -23.03
N LEU A 38 -15.23 -3.72 -21.84
CA LEU A 38 -13.77 -3.83 -21.69
C LEU A 38 -13.25 -5.18 -22.16
N ILE A 39 -13.94 -6.27 -21.81
CA ILE A 39 -13.59 -7.62 -22.28
C ILE A 39 -13.73 -7.70 -23.81
N LYS A 40 -14.82 -7.16 -24.38
CA LYS A 40 -15.04 -7.15 -25.84
C LYS A 40 -13.96 -6.36 -26.59
N ARG A 41 -13.42 -5.30 -25.99
CA ARG A 41 -12.42 -4.38 -26.58
C ARG A 41 -10.99 -4.68 -26.11
N GLU A 42 -10.72 -5.91 -25.64
CA GLU A 42 -9.42 -6.34 -25.15
C GLU A 42 -8.27 -6.01 -26.12
N SER A 43 -8.40 -6.39 -27.40
CA SER A 43 -7.37 -6.19 -28.41
C SER A 43 -7.00 -4.72 -28.58
N ASP A 44 -8.01 -3.84 -28.59
CA ASP A 44 -7.82 -2.41 -28.79
C ASP A 44 -7.12 -1.78 -27.59
N LEU A 45 -7.50 -2.20 -26.38
CA LEU A 45 -6.91 -1.74 -25.12
C LEU A 45 -5.46 -2.19 -24.98
N VAL A 46 -5.17 -3.46 -25.25
CA VAL A 46 -3.80 -4.01 -25.20
C VAL A 46 -2.91 -3.29 -26.22
N ASN A 47 -3.40 -3.09 -27.45
CA ASN A 47 -2.63 -2.38 -28.48
C ASN A 47 -2.37 -0.92 -28.10
N ALA A 48 -3.39 -0.21 -27.57
CA ALA A 48 -3.24 1.17 -27.12
C ALA A 48 -2.24 1.30 -25.96
N LEU A 49 -2.29 0.39 -24.97
CA LEU A 49 -1.33 0.36 -23.85
C LEU A 49 0.10 0.15 -24.34
N THR A 50 0.32 -0.79 -25.26
CA THR A 50 1.68 -1.03 -25.82
C THR A 50 2.19 0.11 -26.71
N THR A 51 1.29 0.96 -27.23
CA THR A 51 1.66 2.10 -28.08
C THR A 51 2.04 3.32 -27.24
N ASP A 52 1.23 3.64 -26.24
CA ASP A 52 1.44 4.83 -25.39
C ASP A 52 2.45 4.58 -24.27
N PHE A 53 2.65 3.33 -23.84
CA PHE A 53 3.54 2.97 -22.74
C PHE A 53 4.57 1.92 -23.14
N ARG A 54 5.74 1.96 -22.48
CA ARG A 54 6.85 1.01 -22.68
C ARG A 54 6.60 -0.31 -21.94
N VAL A 55 5.51 -0.97 -22.26
CA VAL A 55 5.09 -2.25 -21.68
C VAL A 55 4.92 -3.31 -22.76
N THR A 56 5.20 -4.56 -22.42
CA THR A 56 4.94 -5.69 -23.31
C THR A 56 3.44 -5.97 -23.44
N ARG A 57 3.01 -6.67 -24.50
CA ARG A 57 1.61 -7.13 -24.64
C ARG A 57 1.14 -7.94 -23.43
N LYS A 58 2.02 -8.77 -22.85
CA LYS A 58 1.70 -9.57 -21.65
C LYS A 58 1.46 -8.68 -20.44
N GLU A 59 2.29 -7.67 -20.22
CA GLU A 59 2.12 -6.70 -19.12
C GLU A 59 0.85 -5.85 -19.31
N ALA A 60 0.58 -5.38 -20.54
CA ALA A 60 -0.65 -4.67 -20.87
C ALA A 60 -1.90 -5.54 -20.61
N PHE A 61 -1.85 -6.83 -20.97
CA PHE A 61 -2.91 -7.77 -20.67
C PHE A 61 -3.08 -7.97 -19.15
N VAL A 62 -1.98 -8.09 -18.39
CA VAL A 62 -2.04 -8.21 -16.92
C VAL A 62 -2.70 -6.97 -16.29
N GLU A 63 -2.37 -5.76 -16.75
CA GLU A 63 -3.01 -4.53 -16.29
C GLU A 63 -4.52 -4.53 -16.57
N LEU A 64 -4.92 -4.91 -17.79
CA LEU A 64 -6.33 -5.04 -18.16
C LEU A 64 -7.05 -6.10 -17.30
N PHE A 65 -6.42 -7.27 -17.12
CA PHE A 65 -6.97 -8.37 -16.33
C PHE A 65 -7.21 -7.95 -14.87
N LEU A 66 -6.22 -7.29 -14.25
CA LEU A 66 -6.36 -6.78 -12.88
C LEU A 66 -7.44 -5.70 -12.79
N THR A 67 -7.55 -4.85 -13.81
CA THR A 67 -8.61 -3.83 -13.87
C THR A 67 -10.00 -4.47 -13.93
N VAL A 68 -10.21 -5.44 -14.84
CA VAL A 68 -11.48 -6.17 -14.96
C VAL A 68 -11.79 -6.98 -13.69
N SER A 69 -10.76 -7.53 -13.05
CA SER A 69 -10.87 -8.24 -11.77
C SER A 69 -11.31 -7.30 -10.62
N ALA A 70 -10.79 -6.08 -10.58
CA ALA A 70 -11.23 -5.06 -9.63
C ALA A 70 -12.71 -4.70 -9.86
N ILE A 71 -13.12 -4.51 -11.12
CA ILE A 71 -14.53 -4.24 -11.49
C ILE A 71 -15.44 -5.39 -11.05
N LYS A 72 -15.01 -6.64 -11.25
CA LYS A 72 -15.72 -7.82 -10.76
C LYS A 72 -15.90 -7.76 -9.25
N SER A 73 -14.86 -7.40 -8.49
CA SER A 73 -14.94 -7.31 -7.04
C SER A 73 -15.96 -6.26 -6.59
N TYR A 74 -16.06 -5.12 -7.26
CA TYR A 74 -17.09 -4.10 -6.95
C TYR A 74 -18.50 -4.57 -7.31
N LEU A 75 -18.67 -5.31 -8.41
CA LEU A 75 -19.93 -5.95 -8.77
C LEU A 75 -20.39 -6.97 -7.72
N ASP A 76 -19.45 -7.81 -7.25
CA ASP A 76 -19.73 -8.84 -6.24
C ASP A 76 -20.05 -8.21 -4.86
N GLN A 77 -19.56 -7.00 -4.58
CA GLN A 77 -19.88 -6.23 -3.38
C GLN A 77 -21.20 -5.46 -3.47
N THR A 78 -21.58 -5.01 -4.67
CA THR A 78 -22.83 -4.26 -4.93
C THR A 78 -23.98 -5.25 -5.03
N LEU A 79 -24.58 -5.61 -3.88
CA LEU A 79 -25.64 -6.61 -3.76
C LEU A 79 -27.00 -5.95 -3.53
N PRO A 80 -27.86 -5.82 -4.56
CA PRO A 80 -29.09 -5.03 -4.47
C PRO A 80 -30.05 -5.49 -3.37
N GLN A 81 -30.21 -6.81 -3.22
CA GLN A 81 -31.09 -7.38 -2.20
C GLN A 81 -30.61 -7.08 -0.77
N LYS A 82 -29.29 -7.10 -0.55
CA LYS A 82 -28.69 -6.81 0.75
C LYS A 82 -28.85 -5.33 1.10
N GLU A 83 -28.60 -4.45 0.16
CA GLU A 83 -28.76 -3.01 0.36
C GLU A 83 -30.22 -2.62 0.60
N LEU A 84 -31.16 -3.19 -0.17
CA LEU A 84 -32.60 -2.99 0.04
C LEU A 84 -33.04 -3.47 1.43
N HIS A 85 -32.54 -4.63 1.88
CA HIS A 85 -32.81 -5.10 3.23
C HIS A 85 -32.31 -4.10 4.29
N ILE A 86 -31.10 -3.57 4.11
CA ILE A 86 -30.52 -2.58 5.04
C ILE A 86 -31.36 -1.29 5.05
N GLU A 87 -31.75 -0.78 3.88
CA GLU A 87 -32.59 0.42 3.72
C GLU A 87 -33.90 0.31 4.50
N TYR A 88 -34.57 -0.84 4.43
CA TYR A 88 -35.83 -1.10 5.15
C TYR A 88 -35.62 -1.59 6.59
N SER A 89 -34.42 -1.49 7.18
CA SER A 89 -34.21 -1.94 8.58
C SER A 89 -34.98 -1.06 9.57
N VAL A 90 -34.92 0.27 9.40
CA VAL A 90 -35.58 1.21 10.32
C VAL A 90 -37.10 1.08 10.27
N SER A 91 -37.69 0.88 9.09
CA SER A 91 -39.13 0.63 8.96
C SER A 91 -39.59 -0.67 9.62
N ARG A 92 -38.66 -1.61 9.85
CA ARG A 92 -38.87 -2.86 10.60
C ARG A 92 -38.49 -2.74 12.08
N GLY A 93 -38.18 -1.55 12.57
CA GLY A 93 -37.75 -1.32 13.96
C GLY A 93 -36.37 -1.90 14.28
N GLN A 94 -35.52 -2.08 13.28
CA GLN A 94 -34.15 -2.59 13.41
C GLN A 94 -33.13 -1.46 13.18
N ASP A 95 -32.01 -1.55 13.88
CA ASP A 95 -30.89 -0.63 13.67
C ASP A 95 -30.19 -0.90 12.34
N ALA A 96 -29.73 0.17 11.70
CA ALA A 96 -29.02 0.17 10.44
C ALA A 96 -27.69 0.94 10.59
N SER A 97 -26.83 0.46 11.49
CA SER A 97 -25.53 1.08 11.80
C SER A 97 -24.53 1.05 10.63
N GLN A 98 -24.75 0.17 9.65
CA GLN A 98 -23.86 -0.06 8.51
C GLN A 98 -24.20 0.80 7.28
N ILE A 99 -25.23 1.64 7.33
CA ILE A 99 -25.62 2.48 6.19
C ILE A 99 -24.49 3.44 5.84
N ARG A 100 -24.14 3.48 4.55
CA ARG A 100 -23.20 4.42 3.96
C ARG A 100 -23.83 5.04 2.72
N GLN A 101 -23.47 6.28 2.44
CA GLN A 101 -23.94 7.00 1.25
C GLN A 101 -22.75 7.57 0.49
N GLY A 102 -22.86 7.63 -0.85
CA GLY A 102 -21.91 8.34 -1.69
C GLY A 102 -21.78 9.80 -1.26
N ILE A 103 -20.60 10.37 -1.45
CA ILE A 103 -20.27 11.76 -1.12
C ILE A 103 -20.95 12.72 -2.10
N GLY A 104 -21.04 12.33 -3.38
CA GLY A 104 -21.62 13.12 -4.46
C GLY A 104 -20.78 13.02 -5.72
N ILE A 105 -19.80 13.91 -5.87
CA ILE A 105 -18.88 13.94 -7.03
C ILE A 105 -17.48 13.47 -6.62
N ALA A 106 -16.95 12.49 -7.35
CA ALA A 106 -15.58 12.03 -7.24
C ALA A 106 -14.72 12.57 -8.38
N ILE A 107 -13.59 13.18 -8.06
CA ILE A 107 -12.60 13.67 -9.02
C ILE A 107 -11.44 12.70 -9.05
N ILE A 108 -11.09 12.20 -10.24
CA ILE A 108 -10.03 11.19 -10.40
C ILE A 108 -9.02 11.70 -11.42
N GLU A 109 -7.75 11.73 -11.03
CA GLU A 109 -6.63 12.06 -11.92
C GLU A 109 -5.81 10.78 -12.19
N PRO A 110 -5.89 10.17 -13.39
CA PRO A 110 -5.11 8.98 -13.70
C PRO A 110 -3.60 9.19 -13.62
N GLN A 111 -2.88 8.12 -13.30
CA GLN A 111 -1.42 8.11 -13.30
C GLN A 111 -0.86 7.63 -14.63
N ALA A 112 0.39 8.00 -14.92
CA ALA A 112 1.10 7.48 -16.08
C ALA A 112 1.45 5.99 -15.91
N HIS A 113 1.81 5.55 -14.69
CA HIS A 113 2.00 4.14 -14.40
C HIS A 113 0.65 3.44 -14.25
N SER A 114 0.44 2.37 -15.03
CA SER A 114 -0.81 1.62 -15.10
C SER A 114 -2.04 2.53 -15.26
N PHE A 115 -2.08 3.26 -16.37
CA PHE A 115 -3.12 4.25 -16.66
C PHE A 115 -4.54 3.66 -16.61
N LEU A 116 -4.73 2.46 -17.17
CA LEU A 116 -6.05 1.84 -17.22
C LEU A 116 -6.53 1.47 -15.81
N PHE A 117 -5.66 0.84 -15.02
CA PHE A 117 -5.99 0.45 -13.64
C PHE A 117 -6.22 1.68 -12.76
N SER A 118 -5.33 2.67 -12.83
CA SER A 118 -5.42 3.91 -12.05
C SER A 118 -6.64 4.76 -12.43
N THR A 119 -7.16 4.63 -13.65
CA THR A 119 -8.40 5.30 -14.07
C THR A 119 -9.63 4.54 -13.59
N LEU A 120 -9.74 3.26 -13.98
CA LEU A 120 -11.00 2.53 -13.89
C LEU A 120 -11.26 1.96 -12.50
N SER A 121 -10.23 1.56 -11.75
CA SER A 121 -10.45 1.04 -10.39
C SER A 121 -11.10 2.07 -9.46
N PRO A 122 -10.54 3.28 -9.26
CA PRO A 122 -11.19 4.29 -8.42
C PRO A 122 -12.50 4.79 -9.01
N LEU A 123 -12.66 4.83 -10.35
CA LEU A 123 -13.92 5.20 -10.99
C LEU A 123 -15.03 4.22 -10.64
N CYS A 124 -14.74 2.92 -10.73
CA CYS A 124 -15.72 1.88 -10.42
C CYS A 124 -16.01 1.82 -8.93
N ALA A 125 -15.01 2.02 -8.05
CA ALA A 125 -15.23 2.16 -6.61
C ALA A 125 -16.15 3.35 -6.27
N ALA A 126 -15.91 4.50 -6.90
CA ALA A 126 -16.72 5.70 -6.72
C ALA A 126 -18.17 5.48 -7.17
N MET A 127 -18.37 4.92 -8.36
CA MET A 127 -19.69 4.58 -8.89
C MET A 127 -20.40 3.54 -8.02
N ALA A 128 -19.72 2.46 -7.64
CA ALA A 128 -20.23 1.41 -6.75
C ALA A 128 -20.55 1.93 -5.34
N SER A 129 -20.03 3.11 -4.96
CA SER A 129 -20.35 3.81 -3.71
C SER A 129 -21.44 4.87 -3.87
N GLY A 130 -21.93 5.10 -5.10
CA GLY A 130 -23.02 6.03 -5.39
C GLY A 130 -22.59 7.45 -5.78
N ASN A 131 -21.37 7.61 -6.30
CA ASN A 131 -20.84 8.91 -6.73
C ASN A 131 -20.84 9.05 -8.26
N ALA A 132 -21.14 10.26 -8.74
CA ALA A 132 -20.83 10.66 -10.11
C ALA A 132 -19.33 10.98 -10.22
N VAL A 133 -18.73 10.82 -11.40
CA VAL A 133 -17.27 10.86 -11.56
C VAL A 133 -16.84 11.92 -12.58
N LEU A 134 -15.91 12.78 -12.16
CA LEU A 134 -15.17 13.68 -13.05
C LEU A 134 -13.76 13.13 -13.27
N LEU A 135 -13.46 12.70 -14.49
CA LEU A 135 -12.13 12.25 -14.89
C LEU A 135 -11.30 13.41 -15.42
N VAL A 136 -10.18 13.70 -14.76
CA VAL A 136 -9.23 14.73 -15.19
C VAL A 136 -8.11 14.06 -15.98
N MET A 137 -8.24 14.02 -17.31
CA MET A 137 -7.27 13.38 -18.20
C MET A 137 -6.46 14.42 -18.96
N LYS A 138 -5.17 14.54 -18.63
CA LYS A 138 -4.24 15.38 -19.39
C LYS A 138 -4.01 14.79 -20.79
N GLN A 139 -3.97 15.63 -21.81
CA GLN A 139 -3.80 15.22 -23.21
C GLN A 139 -2.35 14.86 -23.58
N ASN A 140 -1.59 14.28 -22.64
CA ASN A 140 -0.16 14.00 -22.81
C ASN A 140 0.08 12.66 -23.54
N LEU A 141 -0.95 11.83 -23.66
CA LEU A 141 -0.92 10.51 -24.31
C LEU A 141 -1.72 10.56 -25.61
N HIS A 142 -1.29 9.79 -26.61
CA HIS A 142 -1.82 9.91 -27.97
C HIS A 142 -3.13 9.13 -28.16
N VAL A 143 -3.24 7.91 -27.62
CA VAL A 143 -4.33 6.98 -27.95
C VAL A 143 -5.23 6.69 -26.74
N MET A 144 -4.64 6.44 -25.58
CA MET A 144 -5.32 5.83 -24.44
C MET A 144 -6.43 6.70 -23.82
N PRO A 145 -6.24 8.00 -23.53
CA PRO A 145 -7.30 8.84 -22.96
C PRO A 145 -8.51 8.97 -23.88
N ARG A 146 -8.29 9.00 -25.20
CA ARG A 146 -9.36 9.07 -26.20
C ARG A 146 -10.14 7.76 -26.26
N LEU A 147 -9.45 6.62 -26.27
CA LEU A 147 -10.07 5.31 -26.27
C LEU A 147 -10.93 5.11 -25.01
N VAL A 148 -10.38 5.39 -23.82
CA VAL A 148 -11.11 5.30 -22.54
C VAL A 148 -12.31 6.23 -22.52
N GLY A 149 -12.16 7.48 -22.95
CA GLY A 149 -13.27 8.43 -23.03
C GLY A 149 -14.40 7.95 -23.95
N ASN A 150 -14.08 7.29 -25.07
CA ASN A 150 -15.08 6.73 -25.98
C ASN A 150 -15.75 5.48 -25.38
N LEU A 151 -14.99 4.59 -24.75
CA LEU A 151 -15.52 3.40 -24.08
C LEU A 151 -16.49 3.77 -22.95
N LEU A 152 -16.16 4.78 -22.15
CA LEU A 152 -17.02 5.25 -21.06
C LEU A 152 -18.34 5.82 -21.60
N ARG A 153 -18.31 6.58 -22.69
CA ARG A 153 -19.54 7.09 -23.34
C ARG A 153 -20.38 6.00 -24.00
N GLU A 154 -19.77 4.91 -24.46
CA GLU A 154 -20.46 3.76 -25.04
C GLU A 154 -21.08 2.86 -23.95
N ALA A 155 -20.37 2.64 -22.83
CA ALA A 155 -20.80 1.74 -21.78
C ALA A 155 -21.79 2.36 -20.78
N LEU A 156 -21.61 3.65 -20.44
CA LEU A 156 -22.28 4.29 -19.32
C LEU A 156 -23.33 5.29 -19.79
N ASP A 157 -24.40 5.42 -19.02
CA ASP A 157 -25.41 6.43 -19.31
C ASP A 157 -24.83 7.86 -19.16
N PRO A 158 -25.30 8.84 -19.96
CA PRO A 158 -24.81 10.21 -19.92
C PRO A 158 -24.96 10.86 -18.53
N GLY A 159 -23.97 11.66 -18.13
CA GLY A 159 -23.98 12.40 -16.87
C GLY A 159 -23.46 11.61 -15.65
N ILE A 160 -23.17 10.31 -15.77
CA ILE A 160 -22.50 9.54 -14.71
C ILE A 160 -21.01 9.88 -14.65
N VAL A 161 -20.37 9.91 -15.82
CA VAL A 161 -18.94 10.17 -15.97
C VAL A 161 -18.72 11.25 -17.00
N GLU A 162 -17.97 12.29 -16.61
CA GLU A 162 -17.55 13.36 -17.50
C GLU A 162 -16.03 13.45 -17.54
N THR A 163 -15.47 13.75 -18.72
CA THR A 163 -14.03 13.83 -18.93
C THR A 163 -13.61 15.26 -19.22
N VAL A 164 -12.63 15.77 -18.48
CA VAL A 164 -12.10 17.14 -18.63
C VAL A 164 -10.58 17.14 -18.68
N SER A 165 -9.98 18.14 -19.33
CA SER A 165 -8.52 18.24 -19.46
C SER A 165 -7.84 18.83 -18.21
N SER A 166 -8.58 19.56 -17.38
CA SER A 166 -8.08 20.20 -16.16
C SER A 166 -9.16 20.23 -15.08
N GLU A 167 -8.76 20.15 -13.81
CA GLU A 167 -9.70 20.22 -12.69
C GLU A 167 -10.37 21.62 -12.63
N PRO A 168 -11.70 21.71 -12.46
CA PRO A 168 -12.40 22.97 -12.23
C PRO A 168 -12.16 23.50 -10.80
N ALA A 169 -12.18 24.82 -10.64
CA ALA A 169 -11.90 25.48 -9.36
C ALA A 169 -13.00 25.30 -8.29
N GLU A 170 -14.26 25.16 -8.71
CA GLU A 170 -15.42 25.20 -7.81
C GLU A 170 -16.29 23.95 -7.98
N ILE A 171 -15.96 22.90 -7.23
CA ILE A 171 -16.88 21.79 -6.97
C ILE A 171 -17.07 21.74 -5.45
N PRO A 172 -18.33 21.72 -4.94
CA PRO A 172 -18.59 21.66 -3.52
C PRO A 172 -18.27 20.26 -2.97
N ALA A 173 -17.36 20.21 -1.99
CA ALA A 173 -17.01 19.02 -1.20
C ALA A 173 -16.75 17.70 -1.99
N PRO A 174 -16.03 17.72 -3.14
CA PRO A 174 -15.77 16.50 -3.90
C PRO A 174 -14.82 15.59 -3.13
N ILE A 175 -14.90 14.30 -3.43
CA ILE A 175 -13.82 13.38 -3.08
C ILE A 175 -12.80 13.30 -4.19
N ARG A 176 -11.52 13.45 -3.87
CA ARG A 176 -10.43 13.38 -4.84
C ARG A 176 -9.67 12.09 -4.69
N ALA A 177 -9.44 11.37 -5.79
CA ALA A 177 -8.58 10.19 -5.83
C ALA A 177 -7.40 10.41 -6.78
N ASN A 178 -6.29 9.73 -6.46
CA ASN A 178 -5.03 9.82 -7.20
C ASN A 178 -4.47 11.24 -7.29
N GLN A 179 -4.60 12.03 -6.23
CA GLN A 179 -3.98 13.35 -6.16
C GLN A 179 -2.47 13.26 -5.98
N ALA A 180 -1.70 13.87 -6.89
CA ALA A 180 -0.25 13.79 -6.89
C ALA A 180 0.42 14.41 -5.65
N LYS A 181 -0.29 15.30 -4.96
CA LYS A 181 0.07 15.86 -3.65
C LYS A 181 -1.00 15.44 -2.67
N ASP A 182 -0.60 15.22 -1.42
CA ASP A 182 -1.53 15.07 -0.31
C ASP A 182 -2.23 16.42 -0.09
N VAL A 183 -3.32 16.63 -0.82
CA VAL A 183 -4.15 17.82 -0.66
C VAL A 183 -4.76 17.69 0.73
N LYS A 184 -4.42 18.60 1.64
CA LYS A 184 -4.96 18.70 3.01
C LYS A 184 -6.45 19.08 3.03
N SER A 185 -7.24 18.47 2.16
CA SER A 185 -8.69 18.57 2.14
C SER A 185 -9.27 17.31 2.78
N PRO A 186 -10.35 17.42 3.57
CA PRO A 186 -10.91 16.31 4.34
C PRO A 186 -11.39 15.13 3.47
N ASN A 187 -11.60 15.35 2.17
CA ASN A 187 -12.05 14.35 1.20
C ASN A 187 -10.99 14.10 0.11
N SER A 188 -9.73 13.91 0.49
CA SER A 188 -8.65 13.56 -0.44
C SER A 188 -8.11 12.17 -0.11
N LEU A 189 -8.23 11.27 -1.08
CA LEU A 189 -7.51 10.00 -1.12
C LEU A 189 -6.13 10.28 -1.71
N GLY A 190 -5.30 10.91 -0.87
CA GLY A 190 -3.90 11.20 -1.15
C GLY A 190 -3.06 9.94 -1.08
N PHE A 191 -1.98 9.94 -1.86
CA PHE A 191 -0.95 8.90 -1.82
C PHE A 191 0.42 9.57 -1.91
N SER A 192 1.47 8.91 -1.42
CA SER A 192 2.82 9.47 -1.52
C SER A 192 3.52 9.04 -2.80
N ASN A 193 3.69 10.01 -3.69
CA ASN A 193 4.55 9.88 -4.87
C ASN A 193 6.05 9.81 -4.53
N LYS A 194 6.43 10.16 -3.30
CA LYS A 194 7.84 10.27 -2.88
C LYS A 194 8.27 9.17 -1.93
N ALA A 195 7.34 8.56 -1.19
CA ALA A 195 7.64 7.48 -0.27
C ALA A 195 8.32 6.31 -1.01
N LEU A 196 9.40 5.83 -0.43
CA LEU A 196 10.23 4.77 -0.99
C LEU A 196 9.59 3.41 -0.71
N SER A 197 9.80 2.46 -1.60
CA SER A 197 9.58 1.05 -1.33
C SER A 197 10.93 0.39 -1.07
N VAL A 198 11.06 -0.41 -0.02
CA VAL A 198 12.34 -1.02 0.37
C VAL A 198 12.24 -2.53 0.40
N ALA A 199 13.34 -3.20 0.08
CA ALA A 199 13.48 -4.64 0.27
C ALA A 199 14.64 -4.92 1.23
N ILE A 200 14.46 -5.87 2.15
CA ILE A 200 15.47 -6.26 3.12
C ILE A 200 15.71 -7.76 2.98
N VAL A 201 16.92 -8.13 2.60
CA VAL A 201 17.35 -9.50 2.36
C VAL A 201 18.28 -9.92 3.49
N ASP A 202 17.78 -10.76 4.40
CA ASP A 202 18.56 -11.35 5.48
C ASP A 202 19.39 -12.54 5.01
N ARG A 203 20.47 -12.84 5.75
CA ARG A 203 21.36 -13.98 5.50
C ARG A 203 20.66 -15.34 5.55
N THR A 204 19.52 -15.45 6.23
CA THR A 204 18.71 -16.68 6.31
C THR A 204 17.77 -16.87 5.12
N SER A 205 17.70 -15.92 4.20
CA SER A 205 16.79 -15.96 3.06
C SER A 205 17.22 -16.94 1.97
N SER A 206 16.24 -17.40 1.18
CA SER A 206 16.50 -18.05 -0.10
C SER A 206 16.93 -16.99 -1.11
N LEU A 207 18.25 -16.81 -1.30
CA LEU A 207 18.81 -15.76 -2.16
C LEU A 207 18.35 -15.89 -3.62
N GLY A 208 18.10 -17.11 -4.11
CA GLY A 208 17.61 -17.35 -5.47
C GLY A 208 16.20 -16.80 -5.67
N ASP A 209 15.27 -17.17 -4.79
CA ASP A 209 13.88 -16.73 -4.88
C ASP A 209 13.75 -15.22 -4.64
N ALA A 210 14.49 -14.70 -3.66
CA ALA A 210 14.53 -13.27 -3.37
C ALA A 210 15.06 -12.47 -4.58
N ALA A 211 16.16 -12.92 -5.20
CA ALA A 211 16.72 -12.26 -6.38
C ALA A 211 15.75 -12.29 -7.56
N GLN A 212 15.08 -13.43 -7.82
CA GLN A 212 14.12 -13.55 -8.90
C GLN A 212 12.89 -12.64 -8.70
N LEU A 213 12.34 -12.60 -7.49
CA LEU A 213 11.20 -11.75 -7.14
C LEU A 213 11.55 -10.26 -7.25
N LEU A 214 12.69 -9.85 -6.71
CA LEU A 214 13.16 -8.46 -6.75
C LEU A 214 13.49 -8.01 -8.17
N TRP A 215 14.15 -8.88 -8.94
CA TRP A 215 14.42 -8.64 -10.36
C TRP A 215 13.13 -8.40 -11.12
N LYS A 216 12.19 -9.36 -11.05
CA LYS A 216 10.88 -9.28 -11.70
C LYS A 216 10.15 -7.99 -11.31
N ALA A 217 10.13 -7.66 -10.01
CA ALA A 217 9.41 -6.50 -9.50
C ALA A 217 9.89 -5.17 -10.12
N ARG A 218 11.20 -5.01 -10.29
CA ARG A 218 11.79 -3.78 -10.83
C ARG A 218 11.87 -3.77 -12.35
N THR A 219 11.93 -4.92 -13.02
CA THR A 219 11.95 -4.95 -14.50
C THR A 219 10.57 -4.90 -15.13
N SER A 220 9.54 -5.41 -14.44
CA SER A 220 8.16 -5.42 -14.93
C SER A 220 7.56 -4.02 -15.03
N PHE A 221 6.59 -3.86 -15.92
CA PHE A 221 5.82 -2.64 -16.16
C PHE A 221 6.71 -1.41 -16.40
N GLY A 222 7.84 -1.61 -17.09
CA GLY A 222 8.81 -0.56 -17.39
C GLY A 222 9.64 -0.07 -16.19
N GLY A 223 9.53 -0.70 -15.02
CA GLY A 223 10.25 -0.33 -13.80
C GLY A 223 9.77 0.97 -13.14
N THR A 224 8.59 1.44 -13.51
CA THR A 224 7.97 2.68 -13.00
C THR A 224 6.99 2.44 -11.85
N SER A 225 6.80 1.18 -11.45
CA SER A 225 5.85 0.82 -10.40
C SER A 225 6.17 1.52 -9.08
N PRO A 226 5.19 2.16 -8.40
CA PRO A 226 5.42 2.78 -7.10
C PRO A 226 5.89 1.81 -6.03
N TYR A 227 5.50 0.54 -6.15
CA TYR A 227 5.80 -0.53 -5.20
C TYR A 227 7.02 -1.36 -5.56
N ALA A 228 7.65 -1.12 -6.71
CA ALA A 228 8.93 -1.74 -7.00
C ALA A 228 9.99 -1.23 -5.99
N PRO A 229 10.81 -2.10 -5.37
CA PRO A 229 11.78 -1.68 -4.37
C PRO A 229 12.82 -0.70 -4.94
N ASP A 230 12.91 0.47 -4.34
CA ASP A 230 13.84 1.54 -4.69
C ASP A 230 15.24 1.29 -4.14
N ILE A 231 15.32 0.67 -2.95
CA ILE A 231 16.57 0.30 -2.29
C ILE A 231 16.43 -1.14 -1.77
N ILE A 232 17.46 -1.95 -2.01
CA ILE A 232 17.58 -3.33 -1.54
C ILE A 232 18.69 -3.38 -0.51
N PHE A 233 18.31 -3.53 0.75
CA PHE A 233 19.20 -3.75 1.88
C PHE A 233 19.56 -5.23 1.92
N VAL A 234 20.84 -5.57 1.85
CA VAL A 234 21.30 -6.96 1.88
C VAL A 234 22.26 -7.15 3.04
N ASN A 235 22.08 -8.22 3.81
CA ASN A 235 23.00 -8.52 4.89
C ASN A 235 24.42 -8.75 4.31
N GLU A 236 25.44 -8.21 4.96
CA GLU A 236 26.83 -8.28 4.46
C GLU A 236 27.30 -9.71 4.14
N PHE A 237 26.87 -10.71 4.92
CA PHE A 237 27.22 -12.11 4.69
C PHE A 237 26.55 -12.74 3.47
N ALA A 238 25.45 -12.17 2.99
CA ALA A 238 24.70 -12.66 1.84
C ALA A 238 24.88 -11.80 0.58
N LYS A 239 25.57 -10.66 0.67
CA LYS A 239 25.65 -9.66 -0.39
C LYS A 239 26.24 -10.20 -1.68
N ASP A 240 27.43 -10.78 -1.63
CA ASP A 240 28.12 -11.27 -2.84
C ASP A 240 27.32 -12.39 -3.51
N GLY A 241 26.83 -13.35 -2.71
CA GLY A 241 25.98 -14.42 -3.20
C GLY A 241 24.66 -13.91 -3.79
N PHE A 242 24.08 -12.85 -3.23
CA PHE A 242 22.87 -12.23 -3.76
C PHE A 242 23.13 -11.51 -5.10
N ILE A 243 24.22 -10.74 -5.20
CA ILE A 243 24.61 -10.06 -6.44
C ILE A 243 24.80 -11.06 -7.57
N ASP A 244 25.50 -12.16 -7.31
CA ASP A 244 25.71 -13.23 -8.30
C ASP A 244 24.38 -13.83 -8.80
N ARG A 245 23.41 -14.03 -7.90
CA ARG A 245 22.08 -14.54 -8.26
C ARG A 245 21.27 -13.52 -9.04
N LEU A 246 21.32 -12.25 -8.65
CA LEU A 246 20.66 -11.16 -9.35
C LEU A 246 21.18 -11.03 -10.80
N LEU A 247 22.51 -11.11 -10.98
CA LEU A 247 23.13 -11.07 -12.31
C LEU A 247 22.81 -12.31 -13.16
N LYS A 248 22.66 -13.49 -12.56
CA LYS A 248 22.19 -14.69 -13.26
C LYS A 248 20.76 -14.54 -13.77
N CYS A 249 19.85 -14.04 -12.94
CA CYS A 249 18.47 -13.75 -13.36
C CYS A 249 18.43 -12.74 -14.52
N ALA A 250 19.32 -11.74 -14.50
CA ALA A 250 19.45 -10.78 -15.59
C ALA A 250 19.86 -11.42 -16.92
N ALA A 251 20.76 -12.42 -16.89
CA ALA A 251 21.22 -13.13 -18.07
C ALA A 251 20.15 -14.07 -18.64
N GLU A 252 19.53 -14.90 -17.79
CA GLU A 252 18.53 -15.89 -18.20
C GLU A 252 17.30 -15.24 -18.87
N LEU A 253 16.84 -14.11 -18.34
CA LEU A 253 15.70 -13.39 -18.89
C LEU A 253 16.05 -12.62 -20.15
N LYS A 254 17.30 -12.18 -20.32
CA LYS A 254 17.76 -11.55 -21.57
C LYS A 254 17.61 -12.53 -22.74
N ASP A 255 18.04 -13.78 -22.57
CA ASP A 255 17.96 -14.79 -23.62
C ASP A 255 16.49 -15.11 -23.98
N ALA A 256 15.63 -15.25 -22.97
CA ALA A 256 14.20 -15.48 -23.19
C ALA A 256 13.48 -14.30 -23.87
N TYR A 257 13.89 -13.07 -23.61
CA TYR A 257 13.28 -11.86 -24.20
C TYR A 257 13.82 -11.55 -25.60
N ASP A 258 15.12 -11.73 -25.86
CA ASP A 258 15.73 -11.52 -27.18
C ASP A 258 15.11 -12.47 -28.22
N GLU A 259 14.67 -13.68 -27.84
CA GLU A 259 13.90 -14.57 -28.71
C GLU A 259 12.48 -14.07 -29.02
N LEU A 260 11.80 -13.46 -28.03
CA LEU A 260 10.45 -12.93 -28.15
C LEU A 260 10.38 -11.60 -28.94
N TRP A 261 11.50 -10.88 -29.02
CA TRP A 261 11.60 -9.54 -29.63
C TRP A 261 12.45 -9.48 -30.92
N LYS A 262 12.69 -10.62 -31.59
CA LYS A 262 13.24 -10.65 -32.95
C LYS A 262 12.33 -9.89 -33.93
N GLY A 263 12.52 -8.58 -34.06
CA GLY A 263 11.80 -7.73 -35.02
C GLY A 263 11.59 -6.25 -34.65
N HIS A 264 11.81 -5.84 -33.40
CA HIS A 264 11.65 -4.43 -33.00
C HIS A 264 12.97 -3.85 -32.44
N PRO A 265 13.69 -3.00 -33.19
CA PRO A 265 14.92 -2.41 -32.72
C PRO A 265 14.62 -1.16 -31.89
N GLU A 266 14.37 -1.30 -30.59
CA GLU A 266 14.43 -0.12 -29.72
C GLU A 266 15.88 0.17 -29.31
N LYS A 267 16.48 1.10 -30.05
CA LYS A 267 17.67 1.85 -29.63
C LYS A 267 17.29 2.72 -28.42
N SER A 268 17.40 2.19 -27.22
CA SER A 268 17.57 3.04 -26.05
C SER A 268 18.54 2.39 -25.08
N LYS A 269 19.81 2.81 -25.17
CA LYS A 269 20.70 2.73 -24.01
C LYS A 269 19.97 3.48 -22.89
N VAL A 270 19.61 2.77 -21.82
CA VAL A 270 19.29 3.42 -20.55
C VAL A 270 20.53 4.26 -20.22
N THR A 271 20.43 5.57 -20.42
CA THR A 271 21.49 6.50 -20.09
C THR A 271 21.35 6.65 -18.59
N GLY A 272 22.09 5.82 -17.85
CA GLY A 272 21.95 5.70 -16.40
C GLY A 272 21.94 7.08 -15.74
N SER A 273 21.06 7.26 -14.76
CA SER A 273 21.17 8.37 -13.83
C SER A 273 22.62 8.44 -13.33
N GLY A 274 23.23 9.62 -13.42
CA GLY A 274 24.66 9.80 -13.18
C GLY A 274 25.07 9.14 -11.87
N LEU A 275 26.14 8.32 -11.93
CA LEU A 275 26.76 7.74 -10.74
C LEU A 275 26.98 8.84 -9.71
N VAL A 276 26.33 8.71 -8.56
CA VAL A 276 26.53 9.61 -7.41
C VAL A 276 27.83 9.20 -6.74
N GLU A 277 28.64 10.17 -6.29
CA GLU A 277 29.83 9.89 -5.47
C GLU A 277 29.43 9.02 -4.26
N GLY A 278 30.19 7.94 -4.00
CA GLY A 278 29.83 6.94 -2.97
C GLY A 278 29.00 5.75 -3.48
N SER A 279 28.80 5.63 -4.81
CA SER A 279 28.18 4.47 -5.45
C SER A 279 29.08 3.84 -6.52
N ARG A 280 29.03 2.51 -6.62
CA ARG A 280 29.76 1.71 -7.62
C ARG A 280 28.77 0.99 -8.53
N CYS A 281 28.84 1.25 -9.83
CA CYS A 281 28.08 0.50 -10.81
C CYS A 281 28.76 -0.87 -11.01
N ILE A 282 28.06 -1.95 -10.65
CA ILE A 282 28.54 -3.34 -10.85
C ILE A 282 28.26 -3.80 -12.27
N SER A 283 27.06 -3.51 -12.78
CA SER A 283 26.64 -3.90 -14.13
C SER A 283 25.71 -2.86 -14.71
N SER A 284 25.88 -2.56 -15.99
CA SER A 284 25.01 -1.67 -16.75
C SER A 284 24.66 -2.36 -18.07
N GLY A 285 23.39 -2.72 -18.24
CA GLY A 285 22.89 -3.40 -19.43
C GLY A 285 21.61 -2.78 -19.97
N VAL A 286 21.12 -3.33 -21.08
CA VAL A 286 19.85 -2.93 -21.73
C VAL A 286 18.65 -3.08 -20.78
N TRP A 287 18.75 -4.00 -19.82
CA TRP A 287 17.65 -4.38 -18.93
C TRP A 287 17.73 -3.75 -17.55
N GLY A 288 18.79 -2.99 -17.27
CA GLY A 288 18.91 -2.19 -16.07
C GLY A 288 20.34 -2.03 -15.58
N GLN A 289 20.47 -1.24 -14.52
CA GLN A 289 21.73 -0.96 -13.85
C GLN A 289 21.71 -1.53 -12.42
N VAL A 290 22.79 -2.19 -12.02
CA VAL A 290 23.01 -2.64 -10.65
C VAL A 290 24.04 -1.73 -10.01
N ILE A 291 23.59 -0.96 -9.02
CA ILE A 291 24.36 0.06 -8.31
C ILE A 291 24.56 -0.42 -6.88
N ASP A 292 25.82 -0.56 -6.47
CA ASP A 292 26.21 -0.84 -5.10
C ASP A 292 26.53 0.46 -4.38
N ILE A 293 25.76 0.75 -3.33
CA ILE A 293 25.92 1.94 -2.50
C ILE A 293 26.75 1.53 -1.28
N THR A 294 27.91 2.15 -1.11
CA THR A 294 28.76 1.92 0.06
C THR A 294 28.51 2.94 1.16
N ASP A 295 28.17 4.17 0.78
CA ASP A 295 28.11 5.29 1.70
C ASP A 295 26.69 5.55 2.21
N ARG A 296 26.51 5.52 3.54
CA ARG A 296 25.19 5.72 4.19
C ARG A 296 24.59 7.10 3.86
N HIS A 297 25.42 8.12 3.66
CA HIS A 297 24.97 9.48 3.33
C HIS A 297 24.28 9.58 1.97
N VAL A 298 24.59 8.69 1.02
CA VAL A 298 23.93 8.67 -0.30
C VAL A 298 22.49 8.18 -0.19
N LEU A 299 22.16 7.40 0.84
CA LEU A 299 20.81 6.86 1.04
C LEU A 299 19.78 7.96 1.33
N THR A 300 20.16 9.04 2.03
CA THR A 300 19.24 10.14 2.35
C THR A 300 18.86 10.98 1.12
N ASP A 301 19.72 10.99 0.11
CA ASP A 301 19.47 11.69 -1.16
C ASP A 301 18.73 10.82 -2.18
N CYS A 302 18.57 9.52 -1.89
CA CYS A 302 17.86 8.61 -2.78
C CYS A 302 16.40 9.03 -2.95
N ARG A 303 16.01 9.18 -4.22
CA ARG A 303 14.62 9.43 -4.64
C ARG A 303 14.03 8.17 -5.25
N LYS A 304 12.69 8.13 -5.30
CA LYS A 304 11.92 7.07 -5.93
C LYS A 304 12.40 6.81 -7.36
N LEU A 305 12.67 5.55 -7.68
CA LEU A 305 13.14 5.14 -9.00
C LEU A 305 11.99 5.07 -9.99
N GLN A 306 12.23 5.61 -11.19
CA GLN A 306 11.31 5.56 -12.33
C GLN A 306 11.95 4.84 -13.53
N GLU A 307 13.01 4.07 -13.25
CA GLU A 307 13.79 3.34 -14.24
C GLU A 307 14.11 1.94 -13.73
N ARG A 308 14.57 1.08 -14.64
CA ARG A 308 15.02 -0.28 -14.32
C ARG A 308 16.41 -0.22 -13.67
N ALA A 309 16.49 0.18 -12.42
CA ALA A 309 17.74 0.22 -11.66
C ALA A 309 17.58 -0.47 -10.30
N PHE A 310 18.66 -1.07 -9.83
CA PHE A 310 18.75 -1.77 -8.55
C PHE A 310 19.81 -1.06 -7.71
N ARG A 311 19.40 -0.49 -6.59
CA ARG A 311 20.30 0.10 -5.60
C ARG A 311 20.45 -0.86 -4.43
N LEU A 312 21.67 -1.32 -4.20
CA LEU A 312 22.01 -2.28 -3.14
C LEU A 312 22.73 -1.54 -2.02
N TYR A 313 22.41 -1.87 -0.77
CA TYR A 313 23.13 -1.36 0.39
C TYR A 313 23.42 -2.48 1.40
N PRO A 314 24.67 -2.69 1.83
CA PRO A 314 25.00 -3.68 2.85
C PRO A 314 24.57 -3.21 4.24
N TYR A 315 24.01 -4.12 5.04
CA TYR A 315 23.78 -3.87 6.49
C TYR A 315 24.41 -4.99 7.34
N ARG A 316 24.71 -4.67 8.61
CA ARG A 316 25.41 -5.58 9.52
C ARG A 316 24.46 -6.39 10.41
N SER A 317 23.47 -5.72 10.98
CA SER A 317 22.52 -6.32 11.93
C SER A 317 21.07 -5.93 11.62
N LEU A 318 20.11 -6.69 12.14
CA LEU A 318 18.69 -6.38 11.99
C LEU A 318 18.34 -5.00 12.58
N GLU A 319 19.02 -4.57 13.63
CA GLU A 319 18.80 -3.25 14.23
C GLU A 319 19.35 -2.13 13.34
N ASP A 320 20.55 -2.34 12.78
CA ASP A 320 21.20 -1.39 11.87
C ASP A 320 20.34 -1.12 10.63
N VAL A 321 19.73 -2.15 10.04
CA VAL A 321 18.81 -1.95 8.90
C VAL A 321 17.51 -1.27 9.31
N VAL A 322 16.93 -1.59 10.48
CA VAL A 322 15.72 -0.93 10.98
C VAL A 322 15.97 0.56 11.18
N GLU A 323 17.06 0.92 11.87
CA GLU A 323 17.44 2.31 12.09
C GLU A 323 17.71 3.03 10.77
N THR A 324 18.49 2.41 9.88
CA THR A 324 18.84 3.00 8.58
C THR A 324 17.59 3.25 7.73
N VAL A 325 16.69 2.27 7.62
CA VAL A 325 15.46 2.38 6.84
C VAL A 325 14.50 3.43 7.41
N ASN A 326 14.33 3.48 8.73
CA ASN A 326 13.48 4.48 9.37
C ASN A 326 14.09 5.90 9.27
N SER A 327 15.41 6.02 9.13
CA SER A 327 16.08 7.31 8.95
C SER A 327 16.05 7.88 7.53
N LEU A 328 15.58 7.11 6.52
CA LEU A 328 15.56 7.55 5.12
C LEU A 328 14.63 8.74 4.85
N SER A 329 13.51 8.80 5.57
CA SER A 329 12.44 9.75 5.32
C SER A 329 11.67 10.02 6.61
N GLN A 330 11.08 11.20 6.72
CA GLN A 330 10.16 11.53 7.81
C GLN A 330 8.78 10.87 7.65
N GLU A 331 8.41 10.50 6.42
CA GLU A 331 7.20 9.74 6.13
C GLU A 331 7.52 8.23 6.12
N PRO A 332 6.59 7.37 6.56
CA PRO A 332 6.76 5.92 6.49
C PRO A 332 6.98 5.48 5.04
N ASN A 333 7.73 4.39 4.89
CA ASN A 333 7.97 3.78 3.58
C ASN A 333 6.64 3.28 2.99
N LEU A 334 6.51 3.32 1.66
CA LEU A 334 5.30 2.88 0.99
C LEU A 334 5.11 1.36 1.13
N ALA A 335 6.18 0.59 1.01
CA ALA A 335 6.17 -0.85 1.25
C ALA A 335 7.53 -1.35 1.72
N THR A 336 7.51 -2.40 2.54
CA THR A 336 8.70 -3.15 2.97
C THR A 336 8.55 -4.62 2.62
N PHE A 337 9.49 -5.14 1.83
CA PHE A 337 9.58 -6.55 1.48
C PHE A 337 10.73 -7.21 2.24
N ALA A 338 10.41 -7.99 3.27
CA ALA A 338 11.39 -8.70 4.08
C ALA A 338 11.60 -10.12 3.56
N PHE A 339 12.84 -10.50 3.29
CA PHE A 339 13.25 -11.84 2.87
C PHE A 339 14.15 -12.46 3.94
N GLY A 340 13.80 -13.65 4.43
CA GLY A 340 14.48 -14.30 5.54
C GLY A 340 13.64 -15.41 6.18
N ASP A 341 14.12 -15.96 7.29
CA ASP A 341 13.31 -16.85 8.12
C ASP A 341 12.12 -16.09 8.74
N ALA A 342 11.08 -16.82 9.15
CA ALA A 342 9.85 -16.21 9.65
C ALA A 342 10.09 -15.27 10.87
N LYS A 343 11.11 -15.56 11.68
CA LYS A 343 11.46 -14.74 12.86
C LYS A 343 12.10 -13.42 12.46
N SER A 344 13.04 -13.43 11.52
CA SER A 344 13.67 -12.20 11.01
C SER A 344 12.66 -11.35 10.27
N CYS A 345 11.83 -11.93 9.41
CA CYS A 345 10.75 -11.21 8.73
C CYS A 345 9.77 -10.57 9.74
N LYS A 346 9.37 -11.30 10.78
CA LYS A 346 8.51 -10.77 11.85
C LYS A 346 9.16 -9.59 12.57
N TYR A 347 10.46 -9.67 12.87
CA TYR A 347 11.20 -8.57 13.49
C TYR A 347 11.22 -7.33 12.58
N ILE A 348 11.67 -7.50 11.33
CA ILE A 348 11.78 -6.43 10.34
C ILE A 348 10.43 -5.73 10.16
N LEU A 349 9.37 -6.49 9.87
CA LEU A 349 8.04 -5.92 9.59
C LEU A 349 7.36 -5.30 10.83
N GLN A 350 7.84 -5.61 12.03
CA GLN A 350 7.34 -5.01 13.26
C GLN A 350 7.98 -3.65 13.56
N PHE A 351 9.26 -3.47 13.22
CA PHE A 351 10.03 -2.29 13.62
C PHE A 351 10.35 -1.32 12.48
N VAL A 352 10.25 -1.75 11.23
CA VAL A 352 10.35 -0.84 10.08
C VAL A 352 9.05 -0.05 9.90
N GLU A 353 9.17 1.28 9.80
CA GLU A 353 8.05 2.17 9.52
C GLU A 353 7.64 2.07 8.05
N THR A 354 6.50 1.42 7.80
CA THR A 354 5.99 1.14 6.46
C THR A 354 4.46 1.13 6.44
N GLU A 355 3.84 1.54 5.32
CA GLU A 355 2.40 1.49 5.13
C GLU A 355 1.90 0.05 4.91
N VAL A 356 2.71 -0.79 4.26
CA VAL A 356 2.45 -2.22 4.09
C VAL A 356 3.73 -3.05 4.13
N GLY A 357 3.65 -4.25 4.70
CA GLY A 357 4.78 -5.16 4.88
C GLY A 357 4.51 -6.55 4.31
N PHE A 358 5.51 -7.15 3.65
CA PHE A 358 5.42 -8.49 3.06
C PHE A 358 6.61 -9.34 3.46
N ALA A 359 6.36 -10.61 3.81
CA ALA A 359 7.40 -11.57 4.15
C ALA A 359 7.57 -12.59 3.02
N ASN A 360 8.77 -12.68 2.46
CA ASN A 360 9.20 -13.62 1.41
C ASN A 360 8.36 -13.61 0.12
N ILE A 361 7.57 -12.56 -0.13
CA ILE A 361 6.71 -12.43 -1.31
C ILE A 361 6.73 -11.01 -1.85
N ILE A 362 6.50 -10.88 -3.16
CA ILE A 362 6.13 -9.61 -3.81
C ILE A 362 4.88 -9.88 -4.65
N PRO A 363 3.69 -9.48 -4.18
CA PRO A 363 2.46 -9.66 -4.94
C PRO A 363 2.52 -8.89 -6.26
N ILE A 364 2.26 -9.55 -7.39
CA ILE A 364 2.35 -8.92 -8.72
C ILE A 364 1.27 -7.87 -8.92
N GLU A 365 0.10 -8.10 -8.32
CA GLU A 365 -1.01 -7.17 -8.30
C GLU A 365 -0.67 -5.85 -7.61
N LEU A 366 0.27 -5.87 -6.65
CA LEU A 366 0.78 -4.66 -6.00
C LEU A 366 1.60 -3.78 -6.95
N LEU A 367 2.25 -4.39 -7.93
CA LEU A 367 3.07 -3.68 -8.90
C LEU A 367 2.26 -2.97 -9.98
N VAL A 368 0.94 -3.20 -10.04
CA VAL A 368 0.02 -2.58 -10.98
C VAL A 368 -0.85 -1.56 -10.26
N GLY A 369 -0.87 -0.35 -10.80
CA GLY A 369 -1.71 0.73 -10.30
C GLY A 369 -0.99 1.73 -9.39
N PRO A 370 -1.73 2.70 -8.86
CA PRO A 370 -1.17 3.76 -8.03
C PRO A 370 -0.81 3.21 -6.64
N ALA A 371 -0.02 3.98 -5.89
CA ALA A 371 0.13 3.75 -4.46
C ALA A 371 -1.23 3.79 -3.75
N ALA A 372 -1.41 2.94 -2.74
CA ALA A 372 -2.64 2.87 -1.96
C ALA A 372 -2.91 4.20 -1.22
N PRO A 373 -4.17 4.62 -1.08
CA PRO A 373 -4.51 5.80 -0.30
C PRO A 373 -4.11 5.67 1.18
N ARG A 374 -3.56 6.75 1.74
CA ARG A 374 -3.21 6.81 3.18
C ARG A 374 -4.45 6.81 4.07
N GLY A 375 -4.32 6.25 5.28
CA GLY A 375 -5.38 6.21 6.28
C GLY A 375 -6.37 5.06 6.15
N PHE A 376 -6.16 4.17 5.17
CA PHE A 376 -7.00 3.00 4.93
C PHE A 376 -6.16 1.73 4.87
N SER A 377 -6.79 0.58 5.12
CA SER A 377 -6.15 -0.72 4.93
C SER A 377 -5.86 -0.97 3.45
N THR A 378 -4.62 -1.35 3.12
CA THR A 378 -4.22 -1.67 1.74
C THR A 378 -4.94 -2.92 1.24
N ASN A 379 -5.78 -2.77 0.21
CA ASN A 379 -6.40 -3.90 -0.49
C ASN A 379 -5.56 -4.28 -1.71
N LEU A 380 -5.04 -5.52 -1.74
CA LEU A 380 -4.17 -6.03 -2.82
C LEU A 380 -4.86 -6.10 -4.18
N SER A 381 -6.15 -6.41 -4.27
CA SER A 381 -6.80 -6.64 -5.56
C SER A 381 -7.39 -5.37 -6.16
N THR A 382 -8.08 -4.55 -5.36
CA THR A 382 -8.80 -3.38 -5.88
C THR A 382 -8.05 -2.07 -5.75
N ARG A 383 -7.05 -1.95 -4.86
CA ARG A 383 -6.43 -0.70 -4.36
C ARG A 383 -7.41 0.23 -3.63
N PHE A 384 -8.58 0.46 -4.19
CA PHE A 384 -9.62 1.31 -3.64
C PHE A 384 -10.77 0.48 -3.05
N SER A 385 -11.30 0.92 -1.91
CA SER A 385 -12.46 0.30 -1.26
C SER A 385 -13.69 1.20 -1.41
N LEU A 386 -14.89 0.63 -1.25
CA LEU A 386 -16.13 1.41 -1.29
C LEU A 386 -16.22 2.40 -0.12
N ASP A 387 -15.62 2.06 1.02
CA ASP A 387 -15.60 2.91 2.21
C ASP A 387 -14.83 4.21 1.98
N MET A 388 -13.82 4.19 1.11
CA MET A 388 -13.07 5.38 0.73
C MET A 388 -13.96 6.41 0.01
N PHE A 389 -14.97 5.98 -0.73
CA PHE A 389 -15.85 6.84 -1.54
C PHE A 389 -17.24 7.06 -0.93
N SER A 390 -17.43 6.72 0.33
CA SER A 390 -18.72 6.83 1.01
C SER A 390 -18.58 7.32 2.45
N VAL A 391 -19.63 7.92 2.97
CA VAL A 391 -19.70 8.43 4.34
C VAL A 391 -20.68 7.60 5.15
N PRO A 392 -20.35 7.19 6.40
CA PRO A 392 -21.30 6.49 7.25
C PRO A 392 -22.49 7.40 7.59
N ARG A 393 -23.70 6.85 7.45
CA ARG A 393 -24.99 7.48 7.81
C ARG A 393 -25.81 6.48 8.62
N PRO A 394 -25.32 6.04 9.80
CA PRO A 394 -26.00 5.03 10.60
C PRO A 394 -27.37 5.54 11.04
N GLN A 395 -28.36 4.65 11.04
CA GLN A 395 -29.70 4.94 11.52
C GLN A 395 -30.04 3.96 12.64
N PHE A 396 -30.64 4.43 13.73
CA PHE A 396 -30.97 3.60 14.90
C PHE A 396 -32.47 3.72 15.18
N ALA A 397 -33.12 2.58 15.34
CA ALA A 397 -34.54 2.46 15.66
C ALA A 397 -34.78 1.89 17.06
N GLN A 398 -33.77 1.26 17.66
CA GLN A 398 -33.87 0.61 18.96
C GLN A 398 -33.18 1.41 20.07
N ALA A 399 -33.79 1.41 21.26
CA ALA A 399 -33.14 1.96 22.45
C ALA A 399 -32.05 0.99 22.94
N THR A 400 -30.86 1.51 23.21
CA THR A 400 -29.78 0.69 23.77
C THR A 400 -30.11 0.29 25.22
N PRO A 401 -29.61 -0.87 25.71
CA PRO A 401 -29.75 -1.27 27.11
C PRO A 401 -29.17 -0.24 28.10
N LEU A 402 -28.14 0.48 27.67
CA LEU A 402 -27.57 1.59 28.44
C LEU A 402 -28.58 2.74 28.52
N SER A 403 -29.22 3.12 27.41
CA SER A 403 -30.23 4.17 27.38
C SER A 403 -31.43 3.83 28.28
N SER A 404 -31.90 2.58 28.31
CA SER A 404 -32.98 2.17 29.21
C SER A 404 -32.56 2.27 30.69
N THR A 405 -31.33 1.88 31.01
CA THR A 405 -30.76 2.00 32.36
C THR A 405 -30.62 3.48 32.78
N LEU A 406 -30.08 4.33 31.91
CA LEU A 406 -29.95 5.77 32.18
C LEU A 406 -31.31 6.45 32.34
N ASN A 407 -32.29 6.11 31.50
CA ASN A 407 -33.64 6.65 31.62
C ASN A 407 -34.31 6.24 32.94
N ALA A 408 -34.05 5.01 33.43
CA ALA A 408 -34.52 4.60 34.74
C ALA A 408 -33.88 5.44 35.85
N LEU A 409 -32.57 5.69 35.78
CA LEU A 409 -31.84 6.51 36.75
C LEU A 409 -32.30 7.98 36.77
N LEU A 410 -32.55 8.57 35.59
CA LEU A 410 -33.02 9.96 35.47
C LEU A 410 -34.43 10.17 35.99
N ARG A 411 -35.25 9.11 36.12
CA ARG A 411 -36.59 9.17 36.69
C ARG A 411 -36.60 9.14 38.23
N GLU A 412 -35.47 8.86 38.88
CA GLU A 412 -35.38 8.83 40.33
C GLU A 412 -35.30 10.27 40.89
N THR A 413 -36.21 10.64 41.79
CA THR A 413 -36.41 12.04 42.25
C THR A 413 -35.66 12.43 43.51
N THR A 414 -35.09 11.48 44.25
CA THR A 414 -34.58 11.73 45.62
C THR A 414 -33.16 11.23 45.87
N SER A 415 -32.73 10.10 45.30
CA SER A 415 -31.34 9.61 45.32
C SER A 415 -31.15 8.40 44.39
N VAL A 416 -29.99 8.28 43.73
CA VAL A 416 -29.67 7.13 42.87
C VAL A 416 -29.53 5.84 43.69
N ARG A 417 -30.47 4.89 43.55
CA ARG A 417 -30.40 3.60 44.23
C ARG A 417 -29.36 2.68 43.58
N ASN A 418 -28.69 1.84 44.39
CA ASN A 418 -27.73 0.83 43.93
C ASN A 418 -26.53 1.36 43.12
N LYS A 419 -26.04 2.56 43.49
CA LYS A 419 -24.85 3.20 42.90
C LYS A 419 -23.65 2.24 42.84
N ASP A 420 -23.37 1.50 43.90
CA ASP A 420 -22.21 0.60 43.98
C ASP A 420 -22.31 -0.57 42.98
N LYS A 421 -23.52 -1.08 42.74
CA LYS A 421 -23.75 -2.15 41.77
C LYS A 421 -23.53 -1.66 40.33
N LEU A 422 -23.95 -0.43 40.03
CA LEU A 422 -23.70 0.20 38.72
C LEU A 422 -22.20 0.39 38.49
N TRP A 423 -21.46 0.90 39.47
CA TRP A 423 -20.01 1.03 39.37
C TRP A 423 -19.32 -0.31 39.19
N ASN A 424 -19.72 -1.33 39.95
CA ASN A 424 -19.17 -2.68 39.81
C ASN A 424 -19.43 -3.30 38.44
N SER A 425 -20.55 -2.97 37.77
CA SER A 425 -20.86 -3.45 36.41
C SER A 425 -20.00 -2.81 35.32
N LEU A 426 -19.39 -1.65 35.62
CA LEU A 426 -18.48 -0.92 34.73
C LEU A 426 -17.01 -1.24 35.01
N MET A 427 -16.73 -2.02 36.06
CA MET A 427 -15.37 -2.46 36.32
C MET A 427 -14.92 -3.33 35.14
N PRO A 428 -13.72 -3.08 34.59
CA PRO A 428 -13.19 -3.89 33.52
C PRO A 428 -13.16 -5.35 33.95
N GLU A 429 -13.43 -6.26 33.02
CA GLU A 429 -13.24 -7.69 33.28
C GLU A 429 -11.85 -7.90 33.88
N ASN A 430 -11.79 -8.72 34.93
CA ASN A 430 -10.53 -9.08 35.57
C ASN A 430 -9.72 -9.98 34.64
N ARG A 431 -9.15 -9.36 33.60
CA ARG A 431 -8.07 -9.89 32.80
C ARG A 431 -6.91 -9.95 33.78
N GLY A 432 -6.63 -11.14 34.32
CA GLY A 432 -5.56 -11.34 35.29
C GLY A 432 -4.23 -10.70 34.85
N PRO A 433 -3.21 -10.66 35.72
CA PRO A 433 -1.97 -9.95 35.43
C PRO A 433 -1.45 -10.35 34.03
N PRO A 434 -1.04 -9.38 33.19
CA PRO A 434 -0.58 -9.68 31.85
C PRO A 434 0.51 -10.75 31.97
N LYS A 435 0.30 -11.90 31.31
CA LYS A 435 1.36 -12.91 31.22
C LYS A 435 2.53 -12.21 30.50
N GLN A 436 3.57 -11.88 31.25
CA GLN A 436 4.82 -11.34 30.70
C GLN A 436 5.44 -12.45 29.87
N ASP A 437 5.07 -12.50 28.60
CA ASP A 437 5.72 -13.37 27.65
C ASP A 437 7.03 -12.69 27.25
N VAL A 438 8.16 -13.34 27.57
CA VAL A 438 9.48 -12.72 27.46
C VAL A 438 9.75 -12.38 25.99
N GLY A 439 9.77 -11.09 25.68
CA GLY A 439 9.95 -10.54 24.34
C GLY A 439 11.35 -10.81 23.77
N TYR A 440 11.54 -10.56 22.48
CA TYR A 440 12.83 -10.78 21.82
C TYR A 440 13.99 -10.05 22.51
N PHE A 441 13.79 -8.78 22.89
CA PHE A 441 14.80 -7.98 23.60
C PHE A 441 15.13 -8.50 25.00
N GLU A 442 14.12 -8.94 25.75
CA GLU A 442 14.31 -9.48 27.10
C GLU A 442 15.07 -10.83 27.05
N ARG A 443 14.78 -11.66 26.03
CA ARG A 443 15.58 -12.87 25.76
C ARG A 443 17.01 -12.51 25.39
N GLY A 444 17.20 -11.50 24.53
CA GLY A 444 18.53 -10.99 24.17
C GLY A 444 19.31 -10.51 25.40
N PHE A 445 18.66 -9.75 26.28
CA PHE A 445 19.23 -9.28 27.54
C PHE A 445 19.60 -10.45 28.47
N LEU A 446 18.72 -11.44 28.65
CA LEU A 446 18.99 -12.61 29.48
C LEU A 446 20.18 -13.43 28.95
N VAL A 447 20.27 -13.61 27.62
CA VAL A 447 21.41 -14.28 26.98
C VAL A 447 22.68 -13.46 27.18
N GLY A 448 22.64 -12.14 26.98
CA GLY A 448 23.78 -11.25 27.24
C GLY A 448 24.23 -11.26 28.71
N ALA A 449 23.29 -11.21 29.65
CA ALA A 449 23.55 -11.26 31.08
C ALA A 449 24.21 -12.59 31.50
N SER A 450 23.72 -13.72 30.97
CA SER A 450 24.29 -15.03 31.27
C SER A 450 25.67 -15.27 30.61
N THR A 451 25.91 -14.70 29.43
CA THR A 451 27.17 -14.92 28.68
C THR A 451 28.28 -13.93 29.02
N ILE A 452 27.94 -12.69 29.38
CA ILE A 452 28.93 -11.63 29.62
C ILE A 452 28.97 -11.25 31.10
N VAL A 453 27.82 -10.90 31.68
CA VAL A 453 27.77 -10.35 33.05
C VAL A 453 28.15 -11.42 34.07
N LEU A 454 27.59 -12.63 33.95
CA LEU A 454 27.81 -13.70 34.91
C LEU A 454 29.28 -14.15 34.98
N PRO A 455 30.01 -14.39 33.86
CA PRO A 455 31.44 -14.73 33.93
C PRO A 455 32.31 -13.60 34.44
N VAL A 456 31.99 -12.33 34.13
CA VAL A 456 32.73 -11.17 34.65
C VAL A 456 32.56 -11.06 36.17
N VAL A 457 31.35 -11.21 36.69
CA VAL A 457 31.09 -11.17 38.14
C VAL A 457 31.75 -12.35 38.86
N LEU A 458 31.65 -13.57 38.31
CA LEU A 458 32.31 -14.74 38.90
C LEU A 458 33.84 -14.63 38.83
N GLY A 459 34.39 -14.14 37.72
CA GLY A 459 35.83 -13.96 37.53
C GLY A 459 36.41 -12.88 38.44
N THR A 460 35.74 -11.73 38.54
CA THR A 460 36.15 -10.65 39.46
C THR A 460 35.98 -11.05 40.92
N GLY A 461 34.90 -11.76 41.27
CA GLY A 461 34.69 -12.33 42.60
C GLY A 461 35.77 -13.35 42.98
N ALA A 462 36.12 -14.27 42.07
CA ALA A 462 37.21 -15.22 42.28
C ALA A 462 38.56 -14.51 42.43
N ALA A 463 38.86 -13.53 41.56
CA ALA A 463 40.08 -12.74 41.66
C ALA A 463 40.18 -12.00 43.00
N MET A 464 39.11 -11.33 43.45
CA MET A 464 39.06 -10.70 44.76
C MET A 464 39.26 -11.71 45.90
N PHE A 465 38.66 -12.90 45.82
CA PHE A 465 38.83 -13.96 46.81
C PHE A 465 40.29 -14.46 46.88
N PHE A 466 40.93 -14.71 45.74
CA PHE A 466 42.32 -15.15 45.71
C PHE A 466 43.29 -14.05 46.17
N VAL A 467 43.03 -12.79 45.80
CA VAL A 467 43.84 -11.63 46.24
C VAL A 467 43.71 -11.41 47.74
N THR A 468 42.49 -11.44 48.30
CA THR A 468 42.28 -11.32 49.76
C THR A 468 42.91 -12.50 50.51
N LYS A 469 42.76 -13.73 50.03
CA LYS A 469 43.43 -14.91 50.61
C LYS A 469 44.97 -14.80 50.56
N ALA A 470 45.53 -14.28 49.48
CA ALA A 470 46.97 -14.06 49.35
C ALA A 470 47.47 -12.95 50.29
N LEU A 471 46.70 -11.86 50.44
CA LEU A 471 47.00 -10.77 51.37
C LEU A 471 46.92 -11.23 52.82
N LEU A 472 45.88 -11.99 53.21
CA LEU A 472 45.74 -12.56 54.56
C LEU A 472 46.92 -13.49 54.90
N ARG A 473 47.35 -14.35 53.95
CA ARG A 473 48.55 -15.18 54.11
C ARG A 473 49.84 -14.37 54.26
N ARG A 474 49.96 -13.23 53.59
CA ARG A 474 51.16 -12.38 53.61
C ARG A 474 51.28 -11.54 54.88
N TYR A 475 50.16 -11.20 55.52
CA TYR A 475 50.12 -10.39 56.75
C TYR A 475 49.95 -11.20 58.04
N GLY A 476 50.00 -12.54 57.98
CA GLY A 476 50.02 -13.39 59.19
C GLY A 476 48.73 -13.36 60.02
N LEU A 477 47.64 -12.80 59.49
CA LEU A 477 46.31 -12.89 60.09
C LEU A 477 45.67 -14.18 59.57
N GLY A 478 45.79 -15.23 60.38
CA GLY A 478 45.21 -16.54 60.09
C GLY A 478 43.70 -16.44 59.92
N LEU A 479 43.19 -17.26 58.99
CA LEU A 479 41.81 -17.74 59.02
C LEU A 479 41.75 -18.95 59.95
#